data_AF-A0A1H6WLN2-F1
#
_entry.id   AF-A0A1H6WLN2-F1
#
_cell.length_a   1.000
_cell.length_b   1.000
_cell.length_c   1.000
_cell.angle_alpha   90.00
_cell.angle_beta   90.00
_cell.angle_gamma   90.00
#
_symmetry.space_group_name_H-M   'P 1'
#
loop_
_entity.id
_entity.type
_entity.pdbx_description
1 polymer ?
#
loop_
_entity_poly.entity_id
_entity_poly.type
_entity_poly.pdbx_seq_one_letter_code
_entity_poly.pdbx_strand_id
1 'polypeptide(L)'
;MRNRDVLSCNEEDENPEINGLDEEVDEGVDDIEVGVDLRTQVERLLSWCVGVAFGRWDVRMALDASLIPELQGPFERLPVVAPAGLVGVDGYPAERGEVAPVEWLQARPNVITLPEGEWHNTREYPLDVAWDGILVSDAGNARDLTQRVRAVLRLVFGERSEAIEDEMTAALRGDAKKAVSLEEYFAHPKHFFASHLKAYSKSRRKAPIYWPLRTRDGGFTAWVYYPRLSRDTLPTLIADVIAPRVAVQRSEVARLQSERASAEGKLFSALGKELDAAQDLLDGLMELEAQLRELVNAGYTVEHDDGVILSAAPLHRVMPWKDLAGMFRNITAGKYPWSHQHGIWVKE
;
A
#
# COMPACT_ATOMS: atom_id res chain seq x y z
N MET A 1 20.00 -21.71 70.76
CA MET A 1 20.31 -20.50 69.98
C MET A 1 20.48 -20.90 68.52
N ARG A 2 19.52 -20.49 67.69
CA ARG A 2 19.47 -20.53 66.20
C ARG A 2 19.74 -21.88 65.51
N ASN A 3 18.64 -22.58 65.21
CA ASN A 3 18.52 -23.53 64.10
C ASN A 3 18.94 -22.85 62.79
N ARG A 4 19.75 -23.56 62.00
CA ARG A 4 19.99 -23.29 60.59
C ARG A 4 19.47 -24.52 59.85
N ASP A 5 18.21 -24.46 59.47
CA ASP A 5 17.60 -25.48 58.61
C ASP A 5 18.17 -25.32 57.20
N VAL A 6 18.74 -26.42 56.72
CA VAL A 6 19.12 -26.66 55.34
C VAL A 6 17.92 -27.33 54.69
N LEU A 7 17.22 -26.61 53.82
CA LEU A 7 16.16 -27.13 52.93
C LEU A 7 16.70 -26.98 51.51
N SER A 8 17.07 -28.09 50.86
CA SER A 8 16.21 -28.91 50.00
C SER A 8 16.05 -28.27 48.62
N CYS A 9 16.89 -28.70 47.68
CA CYS A 9 16.71 -28.48 46.26
C CYS A 9 15.42 -29.19 45.81
N ASN A 10 14.41 -28.43 45.41
CA ASN A 10 13.35 -28.86 44.50
C ASN A 10 13.18 -27.73 43.49
N GLU A 11 13.81 -27.87 42.33
CA GLU A 11 13.47 -27.11 41.13
C GLU A 11 12.31 -27.85 40.45
N GLU A 12 11.09 -27.39 40.71
CA GLU A 12 9.93 -27.63 39.87
C GLU A 12 9.38 -26.27 39.46
N ASP A 13 10.06 -25.62 38.51
CA ASP A 13 9.47 -24.52 37.73
C ASP A 13 8.66 -25.16 36.60
N GLU A 14 7.35 -25.25 36.82
CA GLU A 14 6.35 -25.57 35.81
C GLU A 14 6.41 -24.54 34.67
N ASN A 15 7.04 -24.94 33.57
CA ASN A 15 6.97 -24.27 32.28
C ASN A 15 5.59 -24.56 31.65
N PRO A 16 4.68 -23.59 31.45
CA PRO A 16 3.46 -23.85 30.71
C PRO A 16 3.79 -23.94 29.23
N GLU A 17 3.74 -25.17 28.76
CA GLU A 17 3.79 -25.65 27.38
C GLU A 17 3.26 -24.64 26.36
N ILE A 18 4.15 -24.21 25.46
CA ILE A 18 3.81 -23.57 24.20
C ILE A 18 3.25 -24.65 23.28
N ASN A 19 1.97 -24.99 23.43
CA ASN A 19 1.26 -25.90 22.54
C ASN A 19 0.30 -25.11 21.65
N GLY A 20 0.56 -25.14 20.34
CA GLY A 20 -0.45 -24.84 19.33
C GLY A 20 -0.04 -23.88 18.21
N LEU A 21 1.09 -24.12 17.54
CA LEU A 21 1.31 -23.68 16.16
C LEU A 21 2.16 -24.71 15.38
N ASP A 22 1.80 -25.99 15.49
CA ASP A 22 2.22 -27.01 14.54
C ASP A 22 1.02 -27.33 13.64
N GLU A 23 0.72 -26.43 12.71
CA GLU A 23 0.12 -26.87 11.45
C GLU A 23 1.30 -27.26 10.56
N GLU A 24 1.39 -28.56 10.23
CA GLU A 24 2.32 -29.09 9.23
C GLU A 24 2.27 -28.20 7.98
N VAL A 25 3.32 -27.42 7.78
CA VAL A 25 3.49 -26.66 6.55
C VAL A 25 4.00 -27.66 5.54
N ASP A 26 3.13 -28.06 4.62
CA ASP A 26 3.47 -28.81 3.42
C ASP A 26 4.67 -28.13 2.74
N GLU A 27 5.86 -28.72 2.91
CA GLU A 27 7.08 -28.33 2.22
C GLU A 27 7.01 -28.81 0.76
N GLY A 28 6.05 -28.26 0.03
CA GLY A 28 6.09 -28.24 -1.42
C GLY A 28 7.22 -27.31 -1.83
N VAL A 29 8.33 -27.88 -2.27
CA VAL A 29 9.23 -27.18 -3.19
C VAL A 29 8.35 -26.83 -4.39
N ASP A 30 7.90 -25.57 -4.47
CA ASP A 30 7.24 -25.05 -5.67
C ASP A 30 8.25 -25.23 -6.82
N ASP A 31 8.09 -26.33 -7.56
CA ASP A 31 8.62 -26.46 -8.91
C ASP A 31 8.23 -25.17 -9.64
N ILE A 32 9.23 -24.49 -10.20
CA ILE A 32 9.01 -23.29 -11.01
C ILE A 32 8.20 -23.74 -12.23
N GLU A 33 6.87 -23.67 -12.14
CA GLU A 33 5.99 -23.91 -13.27
C GLU A 33 6.31 -22.86 -14.34
N VAL A 34 7.00 -23.31 -15.40
CA VAL A 34 7.32 -22.51 -16.58
C VAL A 34 6.03 -22.39 -17.39
N GLY A 35 5.20 -21.44 -16.96
CA GLY A 35 3.91 -21.11 -17.55
C GLY A 35 3.13 -20.19 -16.63
N VAL A 36 3.60 -18.94 -16.44
CA VAL A 36 2.85 -17.96 -15.63
C VAL A 36 1.51 -17.72 -16.31
N ASP A 37 0.41 -18.06 -15.63
CA ASP A 37 -0.93 -17.86 -16.15
C ASP A 37 -1.19 -16.37 -16.46
N LEU A 38 -2.06 -16.10 -17.43
CA LEU A 38 -2.31 -14.74 -17.92
C LEU A 38 -2.73 -13.79 -16.79
N ARG A 39 -3.55 -14.25 -15.84
CA ARG A 39 -4.00 -13.43 -14.72
C ARG A 39 -2.81 -13.01 -13.86
N THR A 40 -1.91 -13.92 -13.52
CA THR A 40 -0.70 -13.59 -12.75
C THR A 40 0.18 -12.57 -13.50
N GLN A 41 0.28 -12.65 -14.83
CA GLN A 41 1.01 -11.63 -15.61
C GLN A 41 0.34 -10.25 -15.52
N VAL A 42 -1.00 -10.20 -15.62
CA VAL A 42 -1.78 -8.97 -15.48
C VAL A 42 -1.64 -8.37 -14.07
N GLU A 43 -1.71 -9.19 -13.02
CA GLU A 43 -1.53 -8.74 -11.64
C GLU A 43 -0.12 -8.14 -11.42
N ARG A 44 0.92 -8.74 -12.02
CA ARG A 44 2.29 -8.21 -12.00
C ARG A 44 2.42 -6.89 -12.76
N LEU A 45 1.83 -6.78 -13.94
CA LEU A 45 1.84 -5.55 -14.74
C LEU A 45 1.13 -4.41 -14.00
N LEU A 46 -0.04 -4.68 -13.40
CA LEU A 46 -0.76 -3.69 -12.60
C LEU A 46 0.05 -3.28 -11.36
N SER A 47 0.66 -4.23 -10.65
CA SER A 47 1.56 -3.92 -9.52
C SER A 47 2.76 -3.07 -9.94
N TRP A 48 3.32 -3.31 -11.12
CA TRP A 48 4.36 -2.46 -11.71
C TRP A 48 3.83 -1.06 -12.03
N CYS A 49 2.65 -0.93 -12.65
CA CYS A 49 2.03 0.37 -12.94
C CYS A 49 1.75 1.17 -11.65
N VAL A 50 1.26 0.52 -10.59
CA VAL A 50 1.09 1.14 -9.26
C VAL A 50 2.46 1.60 -8.72
N GLY A 51 3.51 0.82 -8.93
CA GLY A 51 4.87 1.23 -8.57
C GLY A 51 5.35 2.46 -9.33
N VAL A 52 5.08 2.56 -10.64
CA VAL A 52 5.37 3.76 -11.43
C VAL A 52 4.59 4.96 -10.88
N ALA A 53 3.31 4.80 -10.56
CA ALA A 53 2.47 5.87 -10.01
C ALA A 53 3.00 6.42 -8.66
N PHE A 54 3.61 5.57 -7.84
CA PHE A 54 4.28 5.97 -6.58
C PHE A 54 5.76 6.37 -6.76
N GLY A 55 6.29 6.36 -7.98
CA GLY A 55 7.70 6.67 -8.25
C GLY A 55 8.66 5.62 -7.70
N ARG A 56 8.23 4.37 -7.59
CA ARG A 56 9.07 3.21 -7.26
C ARG A 56 9.88 2.75 -8.46
N TRP A 57 9.30 2.82 -9.66
CA TRP A 57 9.89 2.38 -10.92
C TRP A 57 9.99 3.54 -11.91
N ASP A 58 11.07 3.58 -12.68
CA ASP A 58 11.26 4.55 -13.75
C ASP A 58 10.59 4.06 -15.04
N VAL A 59 9.54 4.76 -15.47
CA VAL A 59 8.78 4.39 -16.68
C VAL A 59 9.60 4.54 -17.95
N ARG A 60 10.61 5.43 -17.94
CA ARG A 60 11.43 5.72 -19.12
C ARG A 60 12.18 4.49 -19.59
N MET A 61 12.58 3.62 -18.65
CA MET A 61 13.26 2.35 -18.96
C MET A 61 12.35 1.32 -19.66
N ALA A 62 11.02 1.44 -19.51
CA ALA A 62 10.08 0.64 -20.29
C ALA A 62 9.92 1.16 -21.74
N LEU A 63 10.20 2.45 -21.97
CA LEU A 63 10.17 3.09 -23.29
C LEU A 63 11.51 2.92 -24.03
N ASP A 64 12.60 2.95 -23.28
CA ASP A 64 13.96 2.80 -23.79
C ASP A 64 14.78 1.94 -22.83
N ALA A 65 14.95 0.66 -23.20
CA ALA A 65 15.69 -0.31 -22.42
C ALA A 65 17.20 0.03 -22.31
N SER A 66 17.74 0.90 -23.17
CA SER A 66 19.14 1.35 -23.06
C SER A 66 19.41 2.22 -21.83
N LEU A 67 18.35 2.71 -21.18
CA LEU A 67 18.44 3.46 -19.93
C LEU A 67 18.62 2.57 -18.70
N ILE A 68 18.48 1.25 -18.84
CA ILE A 68 18.70 0.31 -17.75
C ILE A 68 20.21 0.17 -17.53
N PRO A 69 20.75 0.58 -16.37
CA PRO A 69 22.19 0.49 -16.10
C PRO A 69 22.65 -0.97 -16.00
N GLU A 70 23.93 -1.22 -16.28
CA GLU A 70 24.53 -2.53 -16.08
C GLU A 70 24.46 -2.98 -14.62
N LEU A 71 24.33 -4.28 -14.39
CA LEU A 71 24.38 -4.85 -13.05
C LEU A 71 25.79 -4.78 -12.48
N GLN A 72 25.86 -4.65 -11.15
CA GLN A 72 27.13 -4.72 -10.43
C GLN A 72 27.74 -6.13 -10.49
N GLY A 73 29.04 -6.22 -10.24
CA GLY A 73 29.72 -7.51 -10.13
C GLY A 73 29.14 -8.37 -9.00
N PRO A 74 29.24 -9.71 -9.08
CA PRO A 74 28.56 -10.64 -8.15
C PRO A 74 29.01 -10.51 -6.68
N PHE A 75 30.19 -9.93 -6.44
CA PHE A 75 30.75 -9.73 -5.09
C PHE A 75 30.78 -8.25 -4.68
N GLU A 76 30.21 -7.36 -5.49
CA GLU A 76 30.09 -5.95 -5.15
C GLU A 76 28.89 -5.72 -4.23
N ARG A 77 28.86 -4.54 -3.60
CA ARG A 77 27.73 -4.14 -2.75
C ARG A 77 26.43 -4.16 -3.54
N LEU A 78 25.33 -4.49 -2.87
CA LEU A 78 23.99 -4.38 -3.48
C LEU A 78 23.65 -2.90 -3.74
N PRO A 79 22.87 -2.62 -4.80
CA PRO A 79 22.41 -1.27 -5.04
C PRO A 79 21.41 -0.84 -3.96
N VAL A 80 21.46 0.44 -3.60
CA VAL A 80 20.56 1.05 -2.60
C VAL A 80 19.12 1.04 -3.11
N VAL A 81 18.95 1.28 -4.41
CA VAL A 81 17.67 1.26 -5.11
C VAL A 81 17.67 0.13 -6.12
N ALA A 82 16.49 -0.47 -6.37
CA ALA A 82 16.37 -1.48 -7.42
C ALA A 82 16.86 -0.94 -8.79
N PRO A 83 17.44 -1.77 -9.67
CA PRO A 83 18.07 -1.31 -10.92
C PRO A 83 17.20 -0.42 -11.81
N ALA A 84 15.90 -0.68 -11.86
CA ALA A 84 14.93 0.09 -12.64
C ALA A 84 14.15 1.14 -11.82
N GLY A 85 14.64 1.49 -10.64
CA GLY A 85 13.98 2.46 -9.75
C GLY A 85 14.08 3.88 -10.27
N LEU A 86 13.06 4.68 -9.97
CA LEU A 86 13.11 6.12 -10.23
C LEU A 86 14.04 6.78 -9.21
N VAL A 87 15.17 7.30 -9.68
CA VAL A 87 16.25 7.81 -8.83
C VAL A 87 16.55 9.29 -9.07
N GLY A 88 17.10 9.93 -8.06
CA GLY A 88 17.77 11.22 -8.18
C GLY A 88 19.21 11.08 -8.67
N VAL A 89 19.86 12.22 -8.91
CA VAL A 89 21.27 12.29 -9.37
C VAL A 89 22.26 11.77 -8.33
N ASP A 90 21.82 11.66 -7.08
CA ASP A 90 22.53 11.09 -5.93
C ASP A 90 22.43 9.55 -5.86
N GLY A 91 21.61 8.94 -6.72
CA GLY A 91 21.37 7.50 -6.76
C GLY A 91 20.39 6.98 -5.70
N TYR A 92 19.76 7.86 -4.91
CA TYR A 92 18.69 7.52 -3.98
C TYR A 92 17.32 7.61 -4.67
N PRO A 93 16.23 7.09 -4.06
CA PRO A 93 14.89 7.25 -4.61
C PRO A 93 14.59 8.71 -4.88
N ALA A 94 14.07 9.03 -6.06
CA ALA A 94 13.85 10.43 -6.44
C ALA A 94 12.89 11.15 -5.48
N GLU A 95 13.10 12.45 -5.32
CA GLU A 95 12.14 13.38 -4.71
C GLU A 95 11.53 14.31 -5.76
N ARG A 96 10.50 15.06 -5.36
CA ARG A 96 9.81 16.00 -6.24
C ARG A 96 10.79 17.05 -6.74
N GLY A 97 10.98 17.12 -8.06
CA GLY A 97 11.89 18.08 -8.70
C GLY A 97 13.34 17.61 -8.79
N GLU A 98 13.67 16.46 -8.22
CA GLU A 98 15.04 15.93 -8.16
C GLU A 98 15.21 14.63 -8.96
N VAL A 99 14.33 14.38 -9.93
CA VAL A 99 14.42 13.21 -10.81
C VAL A 99 15.68 13.32 -11.68
N ALA A 100 16.48 12.26 -11.74
CA ALA A 100 17.68 12.22 -12.57
C ALA A 100 17.32 12.39 -14.07
N PRO A 101 18.08 13.22 -14.83
CA PRO A 101 17.87 13.37 -16.26
C PRO A 101 18.25 12.09 -17.03
N VAL A 102 17.78 11.98 -18.28
CA VAL A 102 18.02 10.79 -19.12
C VAL A 102 19.51 10.61 -19.41
N GLU A 103 20.20 11.72 -19.64
CA GLU A 103 21.64 11.76 -19.90
C GLU A 103 22.44 11.24 -18.70
N TRP A 104 21.96 11.49 -17.47
CA TRP A 104 22.55 10.93 -16.26
C TRP A 104 22.38 9.42 -16.22
N LEU A 105 21.17 8.91 -16.55
CA LEU A 105 20.90 7.47 -16.61
C LEU A 105 21.80 6.76 -17.63
N GLN A 106 21.98 7.34 -18.81
CA GLN A 106 22.86 6.82 -19.86
C GLN A 106 24.34 6.84 -19.49
N ALA A 107 24.76 7.84 -18.71
CA ALA A 107 26.15 7.98 -18.27
C ALA A 107 26.51 7.01 -17.13
N ARG A 108 25.53 6.33 -16.51
CA ARG A 108 25.81 5.41 -15.40
C ARG A 108 26.65 4.23 -15.88
N PRO A 109 27.81 3.97 -15.24
CA PRO A 109 28.57 2.76 -15.53
C PRO A 109 27.82 1.49 -15.12
N ASN A 110 27.14 1.53 -13.96
CA ASN A 110 26.36 0.42 -13.43
C ASN A 110 25.38 0.90 -12.34
N VAL A 111 24.62 -0.03 -11.76
CA VAL A 111 23.61 0.25 -10.72
C VAL A 111 24.14 0.80 -9.39
N ILE A 112 25.45 0.76 -9.13
CA ILE A 112 26.05 1.21 -7.85
C ILE A 112 27.05 2.36 -7.97
N THR A 113 27.39 2.77 -9.19
CA THR A 113 28.38 3.81 -9.48
C THR A 113 27.67 5.03 -10.07
N LEU A 114 27.92 6.21 -9.48
CA LEU A 114 27.37 7.46 -9.96
C LEU A 114 28.27 8.06 -11.05
N PRO A 115 27.72 8.67 -12.11
CA PRO A 115 28.50 9.36 -13.12
C PRO A 115 29.05 10.69 -12.57
N GLU A 116 30.26 11.04 -12.97
CA GLU A 116 30.90 12.31 -12.60
C GLU A 116 30.25 13.50 -13.35
N GLY A 117 30.24 14.69 -12.72
CA GLY A 117 29.79 15.94 -13.34
C GLY A 117 28.62 16.60 -12.61
N GLU A 118 28.27 17.81 -13.08
CA GLU A 118 27.06 18.52 -12.63
C GLU A 118 25.89 18.14 -13.53
N TRP A 119 24.78 17.75 -12.88
CA TRP A 119 23.60 17.25 -13.56
C TRP A 119 22.40 18.08 -13.16
N HIS A 120 21.74 18.65 -14.16
CA HIS A 120 20.53 19.44 -13.96
C HIS A 120 19.41 18.84 -14.78
N ASN A 121 18.30 18.56 -14.12
CA ASN A 121 17.13 18.12 -14.85
C ASN A 121 16.43 19.31 -15.50
N THR A 122 16.41 19.31 -16.83
CA THR A 122 15.76 20.35 -17.65
C THR A 122 14.42 19.90 -18.22
N ARG A 123 14.02 18.64 -17.98
CA ARG A 123 12.79 18.03 -18.50
C ARG A 123 11.95 17.49 -17.36
N GLU A 124 10.65 17.77 -17.41
CA GLU A 124 9.73 17.17 -16.46
C GLU A 124 9.60 15.66 -16.72
N TYR A 125 9.44 14.90 -15.63
CA TYR A 125 9.14 13.48 -15.71
C TYR A 125 7.75 13.30 -16.35
N PRO A 126 7.55 12.32 -17.27
CA PRO A 126 6.36 12.28 -18.13
C PRO A 126 5.06 11.90 -17.41
N LEU A 127 5.10 11.59 -16.12
CA LEU A 127 3.95 11.17 -15.33
C LEU A 127 3.89 11.94 -14.01
N ASP A 128 2.67 12.18 -13.52
CA ASP A 128 2.45 12.70 -12.18
C ASP A 128 2.68 11.59 -11.14
N VAL A 129 3.76 11.72 -10.37
CA VAL A 129 4.14 10.79 -9.30
C VAL A 129 3.49 11.21 -7.99
N ALA A 130 2.97 10.25 -7.24
CA ALA A 130 2.44 10.46 -5.89
C ALA A 130 3.59 10.68 -4.88
N TRP A 131 4.23 11.84 -4.95
CA TRP A 131 5.42 12.19 -4.16
C TRP A 131 5.17 12.16 -2.64
N ASP A 132 3.94 12.43 -2.19
CA ASP A 132 3.53 12.33 -0.79
C ASP A 132 3.11 10.91 -0.37
N GLY A 133 3.21 9.95 -1.29
CA GLY A 133 2.92 8.54 -1.03
C GLY A 133 1.42 8.23 -0.89
N ILE A 134 0.51 9.11 -1.30
CA ILE A 134 -0.94 8.94 -1.14
C ILE A 134 -1.66 8.95 -2.49
N LEU A 135 -2.38 7.87 -2.79
CA LEU A 135 -3.37 7.76 -3.87
C LEU A 135 -4.73 7.30 -3.31
N VAL A 136 -5.80 7.35 -4.10
CA VAL A 136 -7.14 6.90 -3.68
C VAL A 136 -7.81 6.05 -4.76
N SER A 137 -8.67 5.13 -4.33
CA SER A 137 -9.68 4.50 -5.20
C SER A 137 -11.00 5.27 -5.04
N ASP A 138 -11.05 6.47 -5.62
CA ASP A 138 -12.20 7.38 -5.58
C ASP A 138 -12.28 8.11 -6.93
N ALA A 139 -13.27 7.74 -7.75
CA ALA A 139 -13.35 8.18 -9.13
C ALA A 139 -13.50 9.70 -9.23
N GLY A 140 -12.69 10.33 -10.11
CA GLY A 140 -12.71 11.78 -10.32
C GLY A 140 -11.88 12.58 -9.32
N ASN A 141 -11.23 11.92 -8.35
CA ASN A 141 -10.25 12.56 -7.49
C ASN A 141 -8.93 12.80 -8.25
N ALA A 142 -8.24 13.92 -7.99
CA ALA A 142 -6.92 14.19 -8.58
C ALA A 142 -5.85 13.14 -8.23
N ARG A 143 -6.08 12.41 -7.12
CA ARG A 143 -5.22 11.33 -6.61
C ARG A 143 -5.72 9.93 -7.02
N ASP A 144 -6.61 9.82 -8.01
CA ASP A 144 -7.21 8.54 -8.42
C ASP A 144 -6.14 7.56 -8.95
N LEU A 145 -5.95 6.45 -8.23
CA LEU A 145 -4.99 5.38 -8.53
C LEU A 145 -5.25 4.78 -9.91
N THR A 146 -6.51 4.56 -10.27
CA THR A 146 -6.89 3.97 -11.57
C THR A 146 -6.49 4.91 -12.69
N GLN A 147 -6.70 6.22 -12.54
CA GLN A 147 -6.28 7.20 -13.54
C GLN A 147 -4.76 7.29 -13.67
N ARG A 148 -4.02 7.18 -12.56
CA ARG A 148 -2.55 7.08 -12.60
C ARG A 148 -2.09 5.84 -13.35
N VAL A 149 -2.68 4.67 -13.09
CA VAL A 149 -2.39 3.43 -13.80
C VAL A 149 -2.71 3.56 -15.29
N ARG A 150 -3.88 4.11 -15.66
CA ARG A 150 -4.23 4.37 -17.06
C ARG A 150 -3.26 5.31 -17.76
N ALA A 151 -2.73 6.32 -17.05
CA ALA A 151 -1.69 7.19 -17.60
C ALA A 151 -0.40 6.42 -17.91
N VAL A 152 0.01 5.49 -17.04
CA VAL A 152 1.14 4.58 -17.30
C VAL A 152 0.87 3.71 -18.53
N LEU A 153 -0.31 3.09 -18.60
CA LEU A 153 -0.69 2.23 -19.73
C LEU A 153 -0.70 2.99 -21.06
N ARG A 154 -1.25 4.21 -21.09
CA ARG A 154 -1.22 5.09 -22.28
C ARG A 154 0.20 5.44 -22.69
N LEU A 155 1.07 5.74 -21.73
CA LEU A 155 2.46 6.07 -22.03
C LEU A 155 3.22 4.88 -22.63
N VAL A 156 3.02 3.68 -22.10
CA VAL A 156 3.76 2.47 -22.52
C VAL A 156 3.18 1.85 -23.80
N PHE A 157 1.85 1.81 -23.94
CA PHE A 157 1.18 1.08 -25.02
C PHE A 157 0.54 1.97 -26.09
N GLY A 158 0.53 3.29 -25.91
CA GLY A 158 -0.04 4.25 -26.85
C GLY A 158 -1.51 3.93 -27.15
N GLU A 159 -1.86 3.95 -28.44
CA GLU A 159 -3.22 3.68 -28.95
C GLU A 159 -3.79 2.30 -28.54
N ARG A 160 -2.95 1.35 -28.13
CA ARG A 160 -3.39 0.01 -27.69
C ARG A 160 -3.81 -0.03 -26.22
N SER A 161 -3.65 1.05 -25.46
CA SER A 161 -3.86 1.02 -24.01
C SER A 161 -5.27 0.58 -23.60
N GLU A 162 -6.30 1.02 -24.32
CA GLU A 162 -7.70 0.67 -24.02
C GLU A 162 -7.95 -0.82 -24.27
N ALA A 163 -7.51 -1.34 -25.43
CA ALA A 163 -7.63 -2.76 -25.75
C ALA A 163 -6.89 -3.64 -24.73
N ILE A 164 -5.72 -3.20 -24.26
CA ILE A 164 -4.95 -3.91 -23.24
C ILE A 164 -5.68 -3.86 -21.88
N GLU A 165 -6.30 -2.75 -21.52
CA GLU A 165 -7.14 -2.67 -20.31
C GLU A 165 -8.33 -3.63 -20.38
N ASP A 166 -9.00 -3.74 -21.53
CA ASP A 166 -10.08 -4.69 -21.75
C ASP A 166 -9.59 -6.15 -21.61
N GLU A 167 -8.44 -6.48 -22.20
CA GLU A 167 -7.81 -7.80 -22.05
C GLU A 167 -7.42 -8.09 -20.59
N MET A 168 -6.88 -7.10 -19.87
CA MET A 168 -6.51 -7.21 -18.47
C MET A 168 -7.73 -7.46 -17.58
N THR A 169 -8.79 -6.66 -17.72
CA THR A 169 -10.03 -6.83 -16.95
C THR A 169 -10.72 -8.16 -17.26
N ALA A 170 -10.63 -8.63 -18.51
CA ALA A 170 -11.09 -9.96 -18.89
C ALA A 170 -10.27 -11.10 -18.23
N ALA A 171 -8.95 -10.95 -18.10
CA ALA A 171 -8.11 -11.92 -17.41
C ALA A 171 -8.35 -11.93 -15.89
N LEU A 172 -8.54 -10.75 -15.29
CA LEU A 172 -8.79 -10.61 -13.85
C LEU A 172 -10.12 -11.20 -13.40
N ARG A 173 -11.16 -11.18 -14.27
CA ARG A 173 -12.46 -11.75 -13.94
C ARG A 173 -12.40 -13.28 -13.74
N GLY A 174 -11.46 -13.97 -14.39
CA GLY A 174 -11.44 -15.43 -14.47
C GLY A 174 -12.78 -15.99 -14.95
N ASP A 175 -13.35 -16.94 -14.19
CA ASP A 175 -14.66 -17.56 -14.46
C ASP A 175 -15.86 -16.71 -13.98
N ALA A 176 -15.62 -15.53 -13.40
CA ALA A 176 -16.69 -14.69 -12.89
C ALA A 176 -17.60 -14.20 -14.04
N LYS A 177 -18.92 -14.28 -13.81
CA LYS A 177 -19.93 -13.83 -14.76
C LYS A 177 -19.96 -12.31 -14.97
N LYS A 178 -19.49 -11.54 -13.98
CA LYS A 178 -19.47 -10.07 -14.02
C LYS A 178 -18.06 -9.61 -14.37
N ALA A 179 -17.95 -8.69 -15.32
CA ALA A 179 -16.71 -7.98 -15.59
C ALA A 179 -16.23 -7.25 -14.33
N VAL A 180 -14.92 -7.22 -14.11
CA VAL A 180 -14.28 -6.49 -13.01
C VAL A 180 -13.57 -5.31 -13.63
N SER A 181 -14.06 -4.09 -13.40
CA SER A 181 -13.34 -2.89 -13.85
C SER A 181 -12.04 -2.70 -13.04
N LEU A 182 -11.11 -1.87 -13.52
CA LEU A 182 -9.90 -1.58 -12.74
C LEU A 182 -10.24 -0.90 -11.41
N GLU A 183 -11.26 -0.04 -11.38
CA GLU A 183 -11.74 0.61 -10.15
C GLU A 183 -12.22 -0.44 -9.13
N GLU A 184 -13.04 -1.40 -9.57
CA GLU A 184 -13.50 -2.51 -8.73
C GLU A 184 -12.34 -3.42 -8.30
N TYR A 185 -11.36 -3.64 -9.17
CA TYR A 185 -10.16 -4.43 -8.87
C TYR A 185 -9.29 -3.79 -7.77
N PHE A 186 -9.10 -2.48 -7.81
CA PHE A 186 -8.35 -1.79 -6.75
C PHE A 186 -9.18 -1.64 -5.47
N ALA A 187 -10.46 -1.28 -5.54
CA ALA A 187 -11.27 -1.05 -4.34
C ALA A 187 -11.52 -2.32 -3.51
N HIS A 188 -11.70 -3.47 -4.17
CA HIS A 188 -12.10 -4.70 -3.49
C HIS A 188 -10.94 -5.38 -2.72
N PRO A 189 -11.13 -5.75 -1.43
CA PRO A 189 -10.03 -6.20 -0.57
C PRO A 189 -9.46 -7.57 -0.98
N LYS A 190 -10.22 -8.39 -1.70
CA LYS A 190 -9.79 -9.72 -2.16
C LYS A 190 -9.11 -9.70 -3.55
N HIS A 191 -8.92 -8.52 -4.13
CA HIS A 191 -8.35 -8.35 -5.47
C HIS A 191 -6.91 -7.84 -5.37
N PHE A 192 -6.62 -6.59 -5.75
CA PHE A 192 -5.26 -6.06 -5.83
C PHE A 192 -4.45 -6.28 -4.54
N PHE A 193 -4.99 -5.89 -3.37
CA PHE A 193 -4.27 -6.03 -2.11
C PHE A 193 -3.98 -7.49 -1.74
N ALA A 194 -4.91 -8.41 -2.00
CA ALA A 194 -4.71 -9.82 -1.69
C ALA A 194 -3.61 -10.44 -2.56
N SER A 195 -3.58 -10.13 -3.86
CA SER A 195 -2.50 -10.52 -4.77
C SER A 195 -1.16 -9.90 -4.34
N HIS A 196 -1.16 -8.59 -4.03
CA HIS A 196 0.02 -7.88 -3.53
C HIS A 196 0.55 -8.46 -2.22
N LEU A 197 -0.31 -8.72 -1.25
CA LEU A 197 0.06 -9.35 0.02
C LEU A 197 0.69 -10.72 -0.22
N LYS A 198 0.11 -11.55 -1.10
CA LYS A 198 0.67 -12.85 -1.47
C LYS A 198 2.06 -12.70 -2.10
N ALA A 199 2.20 -11.80 -3.07
CA ALA A 199 3.47 -11.56 -3.77
C ALA A 199 4.59 -11.02 -2.84
N TYR A 200 4.22 -10.32 -1.78
CA TYR A 200 5.15 -9.78 -0.76
C TYR A 200 5.23 -10.65 0.50
N SER A 201 4.84 -11.92 0.41
CA SER A 201 4.94 -12.90 1.49
C SER A 201 5.93 -14.01 1.13
N LYS A 202 6.82 -14.37 2.06
CA LYS A 202 7.72 -15.52 1.95
C LYS A 202 7.90 -16.16 3.33
N SER A 203 7.58 -17.45 3.45
CA SER A 203 7.51 -18.14 4.74
C SER A 203 6.63 -17.32 5.72
N ARG A 204 7.11 -17.05 6.93
CA ARG A 204 6.39 -16.25 7.95
C ARG A 204 6.49 -14.73 7.73
N ARG A 205 7.32 -14.25 6.81
CA ARG A 205 7.48 -12.81 6.54
C ARG A 205 6.40 -12.33 5.58
N LYS A 206 5.67 -11.28 5.97
CA LYS A 206 4.70 -10.56 5.14
C LYS A 206 5.06 -9.09 5.13
N ALA A 207 5.38 -8.55 3.96
CA ALA A 207 5.92 -7.20 3.82
C ALA A 207 5.30 -6.40 2.65
N PRO A 208 3.96 -6.32 2.52
CA PRO A 208 3.33 -5.52 1.48
C PRO A 208 3.68 -4.04 1.65
N ILE A 209 3.85 -3.33 0.54
CA ILE A 209 4.28 -1.92 0.52
C ILE A 209 3.20 -0.92 0.08
N TYR A 210 2.05 -1.41 -0.39
CA TYR A 210 0.89 -0.58 -0.78
C TYR A 210 -0.21 -0.90 0.21
N TRP A 211 -0.52 0.06 1.08
CA TRP A 211 -1.38 -0.14 2.24
C TRP A 211 -2.74 0.52 2.00
N PRO A 212 -3.82 -0.26 1.87
CA PRO A 212 -5.17 0.29 1.74
C PRO A 212 -5.76 0.63 3.10
N LEU A 213 -5.94 1.91 3.38
CA LEU A 213 -6.72 2.45 4.50
C LEU A 213 -8.14 2.73 3.99
N ARG A 214 -9.10 1.97 4.47
CA ARG A 214 -10.45 1.92 3.88
C ARG A 214 -11.55 2.15 4.91
N THR A 215 -12.68 2.62 4.40
CA THR A 215 -13.93 2.63 5.16
C THR A 215 -14.44 1.21 5.34
N ARG A 216 -15.24 0.97 6.39
CA ARG A 216 -15.73 -0.35 6.76
C ARG A 216 -16.63 -0.99 5.70
N ASP A 217 -17.44 -0.16 5.05
CA ASP A 217 -18.33 -0.51 3.93
C ASP A 217 -17.55 -0.76 2.62
N GLY A 218 -16.27 -0.36 2.55
CA GLY A 218 -15.43 -0.45 1.36
C GLY A 218 -15.73 0.60 0.30
N GLY A 219 -16.58 1.59 0.59
CA GLY A 219 -16.95 2.66 -0.35
C GLY A 219 -15.83 3.66 -0.64
N PHE A 220 -14.79 3.70 0.18
CA PHE A 220 -13.60 4.52 -0.05
C PHE A 220 -12.33 3.78 0.39
N THR A 221 -11.23 3.98 -0.35
CA THR A 221 -9.91 3.46 0.02
C THR A 221 -8.82 4.46 -0.35
N ALA A 222 -8.00 4.84 0.63
CA ALA A 222 -6.73 5.53 0.45
C ALA A 222 -5.58 4.52 0.41
N TRP A 223 -4.70 4.66 -0.56
CA TRP A 223 -3.50 3.86 -0.74
C TRP A 223 -2.28 4.63 -0.26
N VAL A 224 -1.60 4.07 0.74
CA VAL A 224 -0.39 4.66 1.30
C VAL A 224 0.82 3.82 0.91
N TYR A 225 1.87 4.49 0.42
CA TYR A 225 3.12 3.86 0.02
C TYR A 225 4.10 3.80 1.19
N TYR A 226 4.23 2.62 1.81
CA TYR A 226 5.05 2.41 3.00
C TYR A 226 6.47 3.00 2.93
N PRO A 227 7.24 2.81 1.83
CA PRO A 227 8.60 3.35 1.74
C PRO A 227 8.70 4.88 1.78
N ARG A 228 7.61 5.63 1.55
CA ARG A 228 7.56 7.10 1.70
C ARG A 228 6.74 7.55 2.92
N LEU A 229 6.20 6.61 3.69
CA LEU A 229 5.40 6.92 4.87
C LEU A 229 6.27 7.64 5.90
N SER A 230 5.78 8.77 6.40
CA SER A 230 6.41 9.58 7.43
C SER A 230 5.40 9.97 8.49
N ARG A 231 5.86 10.65 9.56
CA ARG A 231 4.99 11.23 10.59
C ARG A 231 3.90 12.16 10.02
N ASP A 232 4.15 12.75 8.84
CA ASP A 232 3.26 13.73 8.21
C ASP A 232 2.25 13.07 7.25
N THR A 233 2.40 11.78 6.92
CA THR A 233 1.53 11.11 5.94
C THR A 233 0.09 10.97 6.42
N LEU A 234 -0.16 10.54 7.66
CA LEU A 234 -1.54 10.46 8.18
C LEU A 234 -2.19 11.84 8.36
N PRO A 235 -1.51 12.85 8.95
CA PRO A 235 -2.01 14.22 8.97
C PRO A 235 -2.37 14.75 7.58
N THR A 236 -1.51 14.55 6.59
CA THR A 236 -1.74 14.97 5.19
C THR A 236 -2.92 14.24 4.58
N LEU A 237 -3.02 12.92 4.76
CA LEU A 237 -4.15 12.12 4.28
C LEU A 237 -5.48 12.63 4.87
N ILE A 238 -5.51 12.95 6.16
CA ILE A 238 -6.70 13.48 6.81
C ILE A 238 -7.06 14.86 6.23
N ALA A 239 -6.09 15.78 6.18
CA ALA A 239 -6.33 17.18 5.82
C ALA A 239 -6.66 17.37 4.34
N ASP A 240 -5.96 16.67 3.44
CA ASP A 240 -6.01 16.93 2.00
C ASP A 240 -6.91 15.96 1.24
N VAL A 241 -7.30 14.84 1.86
CA VAL A 241 -8.08 13.79 1.20
C VAL A 241 -9.38 13.50 1.94
N ILE A 242 -9.30 13.06 3.19
CA ILE A 242 -10.48 12.53 3.90
C ILE A 242 -11.42 13.68 4.30
N ALA A 243 -10.93 14.74 4.93
CA ALA A 243 -11.78 15.85 5.38
C ALA A 243 -12.50 16.57 4.22
N PRO A 244 -11.83 16.88 3.08
CA PRO A 244 -12.52 17.39 1.90
C PRO A 244 -13.57 16.42 1.36
N ARG A 245 -13.27 15.11 1.30
CA ARG A 245 -14.21 14.10 0.83
C ARG A 245 -15.43 13.94 1.74
N VAL A 246 -15.26 14.06 3.05
CA VAL A 246 -16.34 14.13 4.05
C VAL A 246 -17.22 15.35 3.80
N ALA A 247 -16.64 16.53 3.55
CA ALA A 247 -17.42 17.76 3.28
C ALA A 247 -18.28 17.64 2.01
N VAL A 248 -17.71 17.05 0.95
CA VAL A 248 -18.45 16.74 -0.29
C VAL A 248 -19.58 15.76 0.00
N GLN A 249 -19.30 14.68 0.72
CA GLN A 249 -20.30 13.66 1.02
C GLN A 249 -21.44 14.20 1.90
N ARG A 250 -21.14 15.06 2.88
CA ARG A 250 -22.17 15.75 3.70
C ARG A 250 -23.09 16.60 2.83
N SER A 251 -22.53 17.32 1.87
CA SER A 251 -23.31 18.16 0.94
C SER A 251 -24.22 17.30 0.06
N GLU A 252 -23.74 16.14 -0.38
CA GLU A 252 -24.53 15.19 -1.17
C GLU A 252 -25.67 14.57 -0.37
N VAL A 253 -25.43 14.16 0.88
CA VAL A 253 -26.48 13.69 1.80
C VAL A 253 -27.56 14.76 1.98
N ALA A 254 -27.17 16.02 2.21
CA ALA A 254 -28.12 17.12 2.37
C ALA A 254 -28.95 17.38 1.09
N ARG A 255 -28.32 17.29 -0.09
CA ARG A 255 -28.99 17.40 -1.40
C ARG A 255 -30.03 16.29 -1.57
N LEU A 256 -29.63 15.03 -1.39
CA LEU A 256 -30.52 13.87 -1.52
C LEU A 256 -31.68 13.92 -0.51
N GLN A 257 -31.44 14.39 0.71
CA GLN A 257 -32.50 14.62 1.71
C GLN A 257 -33.53 15.64 1.22
N SER A 258 -33.08 16.77 0.67
CA SER A 258 -33.96 17.81 0.13
C SER A 258 -34.78 17.32 -1.07
N GLU A 259 -34.15 16.59 -1.99
CA GLU A 259 -34.81 16.04 -3.18
C GLU A 259 -35.84 14.97 -2.80
N ARG A 260 -35.49 14.09 -1.87
CA ARG A 260 -36.39 13.06 -1.36
C ARG A 260 -37.62 13.65 -0.69
N ALA A 261 -37.47 14.76 0.05
CA ALA A 261 -38.59 15.42 0.72
C ALA A 261 -39.67 15.94 -0.25
N SER A 262 -39.31 16.22 -1.50
CA SER A 262 -40.23 16.69 -2.55
C SER A 262 -40.64 15.59 -3.54
N ALA A 263 -40.19 14.35 -3.34
CA ALA A 263 -40.42 13.24 -4.24
C ALA A 263 -41.58 12.35 -3.78
N GLU A 264 -42.26 11.72 -4.74
CA GLU A 264 -43.35 10.78 -4.49
C GLU A 264 -43.17 9.48 -5.27
N GLY A 265 -43.88 8.43 -4.86
CA GLY A 265 -43.94 7.15 -5.58
C GLY A 265 -42.58 6.49 -5.80
N LYS A 266 -42.29 6.08 -7.05
CA LYS A 266 -41.06 5.36 -7.40
C LYS A 266 -39.79 6.21 -7.17
N LEU A 267 -39.86 7.52 -7.40
CA LEU A 267 -38.73 8.43 -7.21
C LEU A 267 -38.36 8.55 -5.73
N PHE A 268 -39.35 8.64 -4.83
CA PHE A 268 -39.11 8.65 -3.38
C PHE A 268 -38.36 7.39 -2.91
N SER A 269 -38.74 6.22 -3.44
CA SER A 269 -38.07 4.96 -3.10
C SER A 269 -36.65 4.88 -3.67
N ALA A 270 -36.40 5.39 -4.89
CA ALA A 270 -35.08 5.43 -5.49
C ALA A 270 -34.13 6.36 -4.72
N LEU A 271 -34.55 7.60 -4.48
CA LEU A 271 -33.81 8.58 -3.69
C LEU A 271 -33.59 8.10 -2.25
N GLY A 272 -34.52 7.31 -1.69
CA GLY A 272 -34.34 6.69 -0.39
C GLY A 272 -33.13 5.76 -0.34
N LYS A 273 -32.97 4.88 -1.34
CA LYS A 273 -31.82 3.97 -1.43
C LYS A 273 -30.51 4.71 -1.67
N GLU A 274 -30.54 5.74 -2.53
CA GLU A 274 -29.36 6.58 -2.78
C GLU A 274 -28.95 7.35 -1.53
N LEU A 275 -29.91 7.89 -0.78
CA LEU A 275 -29.65 8.57 0.49
C LEU A 275 -29.06 7.60 1.53
N ASP A 276 -29.62 6.40 1.66
CA ASP A 276 -29.11 5.40 2.61
C ASP A 276 -27.65 5.03 2.27
N ALA A 277 -27.34 4.76 0.99
CA ALA A 277 -25.97 4.48 0.55
C ALA A 277 -25.03 5.68 0.74
N ALA A 278 -25.50 6.91 0.50
CA ALA A 278 -24.73 8.12 0.70
C ALA A 278 -24.44 8.37 2.19
N GLN A 279 -25.38 8.03 3.08
CA GLN A 279 -25.22 8.12 4.52
C GLN A 279 -24.24 7.06 5.03
N ASP A 280 -24.33 5.81 4.57
CA ASP A 280 -23.40 4.74 4.93
C ASP A 280 -21.94 5.13 4.59
N LEU A 281 -21.71 5.70 3.41
CA LEU A 281 -20.38 6.19 3.02
C LEU A 281 -19.93 7.38 3.87
N LEU A 282 -20.84 8.31 4.22
CA LEU A 282 -20.51 9.44 5.09
C LEU A 282 -20.06 8.95 6.48
N ASP A 283 -20.82 8.04 7.06
CA ASP A 283 -20.54 7.47 8.37
C ASP A 283 -19.21 6.69 8.34
N GLY A 284 -18.98 5.91 7.27
CA GLY A 284 -17.71 5.21 7.05
C GLY A 284 -16.50 6.14 6.92
N LEU A 285 -16.63 7.26 6.19
CA LEU A 285 -15.57 8.27 6.06
C LEU A 285 -15.27 8.96 7.40
N MET A 286 -16.32 9.31 8.17
CA MET A 286 -16.16 9.91 9.49
C MET A 286 -15.51 8.95 10.48
N GLU A 287 -15.88 7.66 10.45
CA GLU A 287 -15.24 6.62 11.26
C GLU A 287 -13.75 6.48 10.89
N LEU A 288 -13.43 6.41 9.60
CA LEU A 288 -12.04 6.35 9.12
C LEU A 288 -11.25 7.58 9.59
N GLU A 289 -11.80 8.79 9.44
CA GLU A 289 -11.16 10.02 9.91
C GLU A 289 -10.88 9.98 11.42
N ALA A 290 -11.87 9.58 12.22
CA ALA A 290 -11.73 9.50 13.68
C ALA A 290 -10.65 8.50 14.10
N GLN A 291 -10.60 7.32 13.48
CA GLN A 291 -9.60 6.30 13.78
C GLN A 291 -8.19 6.75 13.41
N LEU A 292 -8.01 7.44 12.27
CA LEU A 292 -6.70 7.98 11.88
C LEU A 292 -6.28 9.14 12.79
N ARG A 293 -7.20 10.01 13.20
CA ARG A 293 -6.91 11.09 14.16
C ARG A 293 -6.50 10.53 15.52
N GLU A 294 -7.10 9.44 15.98
CA GLU A 294 -6.69 8.76 17.21
C GLU A 294 -5.23 8.30 17.13
N LEU A 295 -4.83 7.69 16.01
CA LEU A 295 -3.44 7.27 15.79
C LEU A 295 -2.47 8.46 15.79
N VAL A 296 -2.83 9.54 15.08
CA VAL A 296 -2.02 10.77 15.05
C VAL A 296 -1.86 11.36 16.46
N ASN A 297 -2.95 11.45 17.23
CA ASN A 297 -2.93 11.99 18.59
C ASN A 297 -2.15 11.09 19.56
N ALA A 298 -2.12 9.79 19.32
CA ALA A 298 -1.29 8.85 20.07
C ALA A 298 0.21 8.96 19.75
N GLY A 299 0.59 9.76 18.73
CA GLY A 299 1.97 9.90 18.30
C GLY A 299 2.44 8.78 17.36
N TYR A 300 1.52 8.14 16.63
CA TYR A 300 1.87 7.14 15.63
C TYR A 300 2.88 7.71 14.63
N THR A 301 4.03 7.06 14.55
CA THR A 301 5.06 7.30 13.54
C THR A 301 5.56 5.94 13.07
N VAL A 302 6.18 5.91 11.89
CA VAL A 302 6.81 4.70 11.37
C VAL A 302 8.32 4.87 11.37
N GLU A 303 8.97 3.87 11.95
CA GLU A 303 10.37 3.55 11.70
C GLU A 303 10.40 2.39 10.69
N HIS A 304 11.17 2.53 9.61
CA HIS A 304 11.24 1.53 8.55
C HIS A 304 12.04 0.30 8.97
N ASP A 305 12.92 0.45 9.96
CA ASP A 305 13.72 -0.63 10.54
C ASP A 305 12.93 -1.55 11.50
N ASP A 306 11.76 -1.11 12.00
CA ASP A 306 10.89 -1.95 12.86
C ASP A 306 10.33 -3.17 12.10
N GLY A 307 10.27 -3.09 10.77
CA GLY A 307 9.67 -4.10 9.91
C GLY A 307 8.17 -3.86 9.66
N VAL A 308 7.78 -4.10 8.39
CA VAL A 308 6.47 -3.77 7.81
C VAL A 308 5.27 -4.16 8.68
N ILE A 309 5.23 -5.38 9.21
CA ILE A 309 4.06 -5.87 9.96
C ILE A 309 3.90 -5.16 11.32
N LEU A 310 5.00 -4.78 11.97
CA LEU A 310 4.96 -4.04 13.23
C LEU A 310 4.54 -2.60 12.97
N SER A 311 5.13 -1.94 11.96
CA SER A 311 4.76 -0.59 11.55
C SER A 311 3.28 -0.47 11.14
N ALA A 312 2.72 -1.51 10.50
CA ALA A 312 1.32 -1.54 10.07
C ALA A 312 0.34 -1.92 11.19
N ALA A 313 0.78 -2.57 12.27
CA ALA A 313 -0.10 -3.15 13.29
C ALA A 313 -1.11 -2.16 13.90
N PRO A 314 -0.75 -0.90 14.23
CA PRO A 314 -1.71 0.08 14.76
C PRO A 314 -2.86 0.42 13.78
N LEU A 315 -2.66 0.20 12.48
CA LEU A 315 -3.66 0.44 11.42
C LEU A 315 -4.67 -0.71 11.28
N HIS A 316 -4.67 -1.71 12.18
CA HIS A 316 -5.48 -2.93 12.04
C HIS A 316 -7.00 -2.70 11.91
N ARG A 317 -7.52 -1.54 12.34
CA ARG A 317 -8.96 -1.20 12.24
C ARG A 317 -9.37 -0.70 10.85
N VAL A 318 -8.42 -0.14 10.10
CA VAL A 318 -8.66 0.50 8.80
C VAL A 318 -8.07 -0.28 7.63
N MET A 319 -7.32 -1.35 7.88
CA MET A 319 -6.61 -2.11 6.85
C MET A 319 -7.09 -3.56 6.77
N PRO A 320 -7.37 -4.11 5.57
CA PRO A 320 -7.86 -5.47 5.36
C PRO A 320 -6.75 -6.53 5.49
N TRP A 321 -5.92 -6.46 6.53
CA TRP A 321 -4.84 -7.41 6.80
C TRP A 321 -5.04 -8.06 8.16
N LYS A 322 -5.56 -9.29 8.14
CA LYS A 322 -6.03 -10.04 9.31
C LYS A 322 -5.00 -10.23 10.43
N ASP A 323 -3.70 -10.27 10.10
CA ASP A 323 -2.64 -10.54 11.09
C ASP A 323 -2.35 -9.33 11.98
N LEU A 324 -2.70 -8.11 11.54
CA LEU A 324 -2.35 -6.86 12.21
C LEU A 324 -2.96 -6.76 13.61
N ALA A 325 -4.21 -7.18 13.79
CA ALA A 325 -4.87 -7.12 15.09
C ALA A 325 -4.17 -8.00 16.14
N GLY A 326 -3.69 -9.18 15.72
CA GLY A 326 -2.88 -10.06 16.57
C GLY A 326 -1.53 -9.46 16.89
N MET A 327 -0.88 -8.87 15.89
CA MET A 327 0.41 -8.20 16.07
C MET A 327 0.29 -6.99 17.02
N PHE A 328 -0.76 -6.17 16.87
CA PHE A 328 -1.00 -5.02 17.73
C PHE A 328 -1.20 -5.43 19.19
N ARG A 329 -1.94 -6.52 19.45
CA ARG A 329 -2.06 -7.10 20.80
C ARG A 329 -0.71 -7.52 21.38
N ASN A 330 0.16 -8.12 20.56
CA ASN A 330 1.50 -8.51 20.99
C ASN A 330 2.38 -7.28 21.32
N ILE A 331 2.30 -6.21 20.53
CA ILE A 331 2.99 -4.94 20.80
C ILE A 331 2.51 -4.37 22.14
N THR A 332 1.20 -4.23 22.34
CA THR A 332 0.64 -3.69 23.59
C THR A 332 0.91 -4.56 24.81
N ALA A 333 1.17 -5.86 24.61
CA ALA A 333 1.59 -6.79 25.66
C ALA A 333 3.11 -6.76 25.93
N GLY A 334 3.86 -5.87 25.28
CA GLY A 334 5.28 -5.67 25.52
C GLY A 334 6.22 -6.66 24.83
N LYS A 335 5.73 -7.49 23.89
CA LYS A 335 6.54 -8.57 23.28
C LYS A 335 7.66 -8.09 22.34
N TYR A 336 7.66 -6.81 21.96
CA TYR A 336 8.64 -6.21 21.04
C TYR A 336 9.28 -4.95 21.62
N PRO A 337 10.01 -5.05 22.75
CA PRO A 337 10.54 -3.88 23.48
C PRO A 337 11.55 -3.04 22.67
N TRP A 338 12.10 -3.60 21.60
CA TRP A 338 13.03 -2.93 20.70
C TRP A 338 12.35 -2.08 19.62
N SER A 339 11.04 -2.25 19.41
CA SER A 339 10.31 -1.54 18.34
C SER A 339 9.88 -0.14 18.77
N HIS A 340 9.87 0.81 17.84
CA HIS A 340 9.33 2.15 18.09
C HIS A 340 7.86 2.11 18.45
N GLN A 341 7.11 1.17 17.85
CA GLN A 341 5.71 0.96 18.21
C GLN A 341 5.53 0.61 19.69
N HIS A 342 6.44 -0.15 20.30
CA HIS A 342 6.36 -0.44 21.74
C HIS A 342 6.41 0.85 22.57
N GLY A 343 7.33 1.77 22.28
CA GLY A 343 7.46 3.04 23.01
C GLY A 343 6.23 3.95 22.90
N ILE A 344 5.41 3.76 21.87
CA ILE A 344 4.16 4.51 21.68
C ILE A 344 2.99 3.84 22.42
N TRP A 345 2.89 2.52 22.33
CA TRP A 345 1.67 1.78 22.69
C TRP A 345 1.73 1.06 24.04
N VAL A 346 2.92 0.89 24.63
CA VAL A 346 3.08 0.32 25.96
C VAL A 346 3.29 1.46 26.94
N LYS A 347 2.37 1.58 27.90
CA LYS A 347 2.52 2.53 29.01
C LYS A 347 3.31 1.85 30.12
N GLU A 348 4.34 2.54 30.62
CA GLU A 348 5.11 2.14 31.81
C GLU A 348 4.24 2.09 33.07
#